data_AF-A0A1J4JYR5-F1
#
_entry.id   AF-A0A1J4JYR5-F1
#
_cell.length_a   1.000
_cell.length_b   1.000
_cell.length_c   1.000
_cell.angle_alpha   90.00
_cell.angle_beta   90.00
_cell.angle_gamma   90.00
#
_symmetry.space_group_name_H-M   'P 1'
#
loop_
_entity.id
_entity.type
_entity.pdbx_description
1 polymer ?
#
loop_
_entity_poly.entity_id
_entity_poly.type
_entity_poly.pdbx_seq_one_letter_code
_entity_poly.pdbx_strand_id
1 'polypeptide(L)'
;MHQIKGLFNQTRTFPQYHDTIDALNLSIESQRKVIEGISLVFSDDYTIFCKNQNKETKSSILGIQQAGKKQIKIMQNLLNSLSVLPTDLSILLTLYNNIVKEWSVVVQARENAQKSKANLEKLEMSLERSQNKESPEYKKLLDLKDAAKKQEENDYKLAEKLRDEKFVRVNELKKMFMDSLAKSLKAAAEAREETAKELNHVASEMSNAVLEFQDYNSSDLDKLKERMKQLEEEDFD
;
A
#
# COMPACT_ATOMS: atom_id res chain seq x y z
N MET A 1 -13.42 8.40 43.75
CA MET A 1 -12.29 7.81 43.00
C MET A 1 -12.83 6.76 42.04
N HIS A 2 -12.13 6.58 40.91
CA HIS A 2 -12.41 5.68 39.77
C HIS A 2 -13.14 6.31 38.57
N GLN A 3 -12.50 7.31 37.97
CA GLN A 3 -12.44 7.45 36.52
C GLN A 3 -11.31 6.56 35.99
N ILE A 4 -11.60 5.30 35.66
CA ILE A 4 -10.74 4.50 34.77
C ILE A 4 -11.68 3.62 33.97
N LYS A 5 -11.99 4.02 32.73
CA LYS A 5 -12.36 3.13 31.63
C LYS A 5 -12.39 3.93 30.34
N GLY A 6 -11.50 3.58 29.43
CA GLY A 6 -11.47 4.14 28.08
C GLY A 6 -10.25 4.99 27.74
N LEU A 7 -9.06 4.62 28.23
CA LEU A 7 -7.88 4.75 27.37
C LEU A 7 -8.15 3.86 26.15
N PHE A 8 -8.82 4.43 25.14
CA PHE A 8 -8.74 3.94 23.78
C PHE A 8 -7.26 4.04 23.42
N ASN A 9 -6.51 2.99 23.75
CA ASN A 9 -5.30 2.68 23.00
C ASN A 9 -5.74 2.74 21.54
N GLN A 10 -5.26 3.73 20.81
CA GLN A 10 -5.26 3.76 19.35
C GLN A 10 -4.33 2.65 18.85
N THR A 11 -4.61 1.41 19.27
CA THR A 11 -4.06 0.21 18.66
C THR A 11 -4.48 0.32 17.21
N ARG A 12 -3.51 0.59 16.33
CA ARG A 12 -3.73 0.75 14.89
C ARG A 12 -4.73 -0.32 14.44
N THR A 13 -5.94 0.09 14.02
CA THR A 13 -6.90 -0.85 13.46
C THR A 13 -6.28 -1.39 12.18
N PHE A 14 -6.01 -2.70 12.17
CA PHE A 14 -5.34 -3.40 11.07
C PHE A 14 -3.90 -2.91 10.78
N PRO A 15 -2.92 -3.26 11.64
CA PRO A 15 -1.52 -2.84 11.52
C PRO A 15 -0.92 -3.06 10.13
N GLN A 16 -1.31 -4.15 9.47
CA GLN A 16 -0.83 -4.51 8.14
C GLN A 16 -1.12 -3.44 7.09
N TYR A 17 -2.23 -2.68 7.20
CA TYR A 17 -2.53 -1.59 6.25
C TYR A 17 -1.58 -0.42 6.42
N HIS A 18 -1.31 -0.05 7.68
CA HIS A 18 -0.36 1.01 8.00
C HIS A 18 1.05 0.61 7.55
N ASP A 19 1.46 -0.62 7.82
CA ASP A 19 2.77 -1.13 7.41
C ASP A 19 2.91 -1.16 5.88
N THR A 20 1.82 -1.46 5.16
CA THR A 20 1.80 -1.42 3.68
C THR A 20 1.97 0.01 3.17
N ILE A 21 1.27 0.99 3.75
CA ILE A 21 1.39 2.41 3.37
C ILE A 21 2.81 2.91 3.64
N ASP A 22 3.35 2.60 4.81
CA ASP A 22 4.71 2.98 5.21
C ASP A 22 5.75 2.36 4.25
N ALA A 23 5.61 1.07 3.91
CA ALA A 23 6.47 0.40 2.95
C ALA A 23 6.39 1.00 1.55
N LEU A 24 5.20 1.42 1.09
CA LEU A 24 5.04 2.10 -0.19
C LEU A 24 5.71 3.46 -0.21
N ASN A 25 5.56 4.26 0.86
CA ASN A 25 6.23 5.55 0.97
C ASN A 25 7.76 5.39 0.94
N LEU A 26 8.30 4.39 1.65
CA LEU A 26 9.73 4.06 1.59
C LEU A 26 10.16 3.63 0.19
N SER A 27 9.35 2.83 -0.50
CA SER A 27 9.63 2.42 -1.88
C SER A 27 9.63 3.61 -2.85
N ILE A 28 8.70 4.57 -2.71
CA ILE A 28 8.62 5.79 -3.52
C ILE A 28 9.88 6.64 -3.30
N GLU A 29 10.28 6.83 -2.04
CA GLU A 29 11.49 7.59 -1.71
C GLU A 29 12.76 6.91 -2.24
N SER A 30 12.84 5.58 -2.14
CA SER A 30 13.93 4.82 -2.75
C SER A 30 13.99 4.98 -4.26
N GLN A 31 12.84 4.97 -4.95
CA GLN A 31 12.78 5.19 -6.40
C GLN A 31 13.20 6.60 -6.78
N ARG A 32 12.82 7.61 -6.00
CA ARG A 32 13.26 9.00 -6.19
C ARG A 32 14.78 9.11 -6.16
N LYS A 33 15.43 8.50 -5.17
CA LYS A 33 16.91 8.49 -5.07
C LYS A 33 17.59 7.81 -6.25
N VAL A 34 17.01 6.73 -6.78
CA VAL A 34 17.53 6.07 -7.99
C VAL A 34 17.44 7.02 -9.20
N ILE A 35 16.30 7.70 -9.36
CA ILE A 35 16.09 8.69 -10.44
C ILE A 35 17.08 9.85 -10.32
N GLU A 36 17.30 10.36 -9.11
CA GLU A 36 18.29 11.41 -8.83
C GLU A 36 19.70 10.95 -9.19
N GLY A 37 20.09 9.73 -8.80
CA GLY A 37 21.38 9.14 -9.15
C GLY A 37 21.58 9.03 -10.66
N ILE A 38 20.59 8.52 -11.39
CA ILE A 38 20.65 8.44 -12.86
C ILE A 38 20.71 9.85 -13.48
N SER A 39 19.97 10.82 -12.92
CA SER A 39 19.98 12.20 -13.39
C SER A 39 21.35 12.87 -13.22
N LEU A 40 22.08 12.55 -12.15
CA LEU A 40 23.46 13.02 -11.96
C LEU A 40 24.42 12.41 -12.99
N VAL A 41 24.26 11.13 -13.31
CA VAL A 41 25.08 10.45 -14.34
C VAL A 41 24.93 11.12 -15.72
N PHE A 42 23.71 11.49 -16.11
CA PHE A 42 23.43 12.11 -17.41
C PHE A 42 23.28 13.64 -17.38
N SER A 43 23.94 14.27 -16.42
CA SER A 43 23.92 15.71 -16.17
C SER A 43 24.68 16.53 -17.22
N ASP A 44 24.84 17.82 -16.95
CA ASP A 44 25.61 18.73 -17.79
C ASP A 44 27.09 18.33 -17.89
N ASP A 45 27.65 17.72 -16.85
CA ASP A 45 29.03 17.21 -16.87
C ASP A 45 29.21 16.11 -17.92
N TYR A 46 28.24 15.19 -18.01
CA TYR A 46 28.23 14.19 -19.08
C TYR A 46 28.06 14.86 -20.45
N THR A 47 27.28 15.92 -20.55
CA THR A 47 27.14 16.70 -21.79
C THR A 47 28.47 17.32 -22.22
N ILE A 48 29.24 17.88 -21.28
CA ILE A 48 30.57 18.43 -21.53
C ILE A 48 31.52 17.33 -21.98
N PHE A 49 31.51 16.18 -21.28
CA PHE A 49 32.27 15.00 -21.65
C PHE A 49 31.97 14.59 -23.11
N CYS A 50 30.69 14.41 -23.48
CA CYS A 50 30.26 14.07 -24.86
C CYS A 50 30.81 15.05 -25.90
N LYS A 51 30.78 16.36 -25.60
CA LYS A 51 31.18 17.40 -26.55
C LYS A 51 32.66 17.33 -26.88
N ASN A 52 33.48 16.92 -25.91
CA ASN A 52 34.94 16.84 -25.99
C ASN A 52 35.46 15.51 -26.57
N GLN A 53 34.59 14.56 -26.91
CA GLN A 53 34.99 13.30 -27.53
C GLN A 53 35.36 13.49 -29.01
N ASN A 54 36.20 12.58 -29.52
CA ASN A 54 36.53 12.50 -30.93
C ASN A 54 35.27 12.26 -31.79
N LYS A 55 35.33 12.63 -33.09
CA LYS A 55 34.16 12.52 -33.98
C LYS A 55 33.64 11.09 -34.11
N GLU A 56 34.53 10.11 -33.98
CA GLU A 56 34.25 8.67 -34.16
C GLU A 56 33.41 8.09 -33.02
N THR A 57 33.62 8.50 -31.76
CA THR A 57 32.86 7.98 -30.61
C THR A 57 31.74 8.91 -30.14
N LYS A 58 31.76 10.17 -30.61
CA LYS A 58 30.81 11.20 -30.17
C LYS A 58 29.36 10.86 -30.46
N SER A 59 29.05 10.23 -31.59
CA SER A 59 27.67 9.82 -31.92
C SER A 59 27.16 8.77 -30.92
N SER A 60 27.94 7.74 -30.67
CA SER A 60 27.63 6.65 -29.73
C SER A 60 27.40 7.18 -28.31
N ILE A 61 28.32 8.02 -27.82
CA ILE A 61 28.26 8.59 -26.46
C ILE A 61 27.05 9.54 -26.31
N LEU A 62 26.72 10.32 -27.35
CA LEU A 62 25.49 11.13 -27.37
C LEU A 62 24.23 10.26 -27.42
N GLY A 63 24.23 9.16 -28.15
CA GLY A 63 23.14 8.19 -28.18
C GLY A 63 22.85 7.61 -26.79
N ILE A 64 23.91 7.20 -26.07
CA ILE A 64 23.82 6.75 -24.67
C ILE A 64 23.21 7.85 -23.78
N GLN A 65 23.66 9.09 -23.94
CA GLN A 65 23.11 10.21 -23.16
C GLN A 65 21.62 10.42 -23.40
N GLN A 66 21.20 10.39 -24.67
CA GLN A 66 19.79 10.59 -25.04
C GLN A 66 18.91 9.48 -24.49
N ALA A 67 19.36 8.22 -24.60
CA ALA A 67 18.68 7.07 -24.00
C ALA A 67 18.57 7.21 -22.48
N GLY A 68 19.66 7.62 -21.80
CA GLY A 68 19.66 7.89 -20.36
C GLY A 68 18.67 8.98 -19.95
N LYS A 69 18.60 10.09 -20.70
CA LYS A 69 17.60 11.16 -20.47
C LYS A 69 16.17 10.67 -20.66
N LYS A 70 15.90 9.80 -21.64
CA LYS A 70 14.59 9.16 -21.83
C LYS A 70 14.26 8.25 -20.64
N GLN A 71 15.20 7.43 -20.18
CA GLN A 71 15.03 6.56 -19.01
C GLN A 71 14.59 7.36 -17.78
N ILE A 72 15.26 8.48 -17.49
CA ILE A 72 14.92 9.36 -16.36
C ILE A 72 13.45 9.80 -16.45
N LYS A 73 13.02 10.29 -17.62
CA LYS A 73 11.65 10.78 -17.83
C LYS A 73 10.62 9.67 -17.63
N ILE A 74 10.88 8.48 -18.16
CA ILE A 74 10.00 7.30 -18.01
C ILE A 74 9.87 6.93 -16.53
N MET A 75 10.99 6.85 -15.81
CA MET A 75 10.98 6.54 -14.38
C MET A 75 10.28 7.61 -13.54
N GLN A 76 10.41 8.90 -13.89
CA GLN A 76 9.67 9.99 -13.25
C GLN A 76 8.16 9.85 -13.47
N ASN A 77 7.72 9.49 -14.68
CA ASN A 77 6.31 9.23 -14.97
C ASN A 77 5.76 8.08 -14.12
N LEU A 78 6.50 6.97 -14.02
CA LEU A 78 6.12 5.86 -13.15
C LEU A 78 6.01 6.32 -11.68
N LEU A 79 7.00 7.06 -11.18
CA LEU A 79 6.99 7.57 -9.82
C LEU A 79 5.74 8.43 -9.55
N ASN A 80 5.40 9.32 -10.48
CA ASN A 80 4.21 10.18 -10.36
C ASN A 80 2.93 9.34 -10.30
N SER A 81 2.81 8.33 -11.16
CA SER A 81 1.65 7.41 -11.17
C SER A 81 1.54 6.60 -9.87
N LEU A 82 2.67 6.10 -9.33
CA LEU A 82 2.68 5.30 -8.11
C LEU A 82 2.54 6.15 -6.83
N SER A 83 2.83 7.45 -6.89
CA SER A 83 2.76 8.36 -5.73
C SER A 83 1.35 8.55 -5.16
N VAL A 84 0.31 8.20 -5.94
CA VAL A 84 -1.09 8.26 -5.50
C VAL A 84 -1.49 7.03 -4.68
N LEU A 85 -0.79 5.90 -4.84
CA LEU A 85 -1.16 4.63 -4.22
C LEU A 85 -1.25 4.67 -2.67
N PRO A 86 -0.34 5.35 -1.93
CA PRO A 86 -0.50 5.52 -0.48
C PRO A 86 -1.79 6.23 -0.09
N THR A 87 -2.21 7.24 -0.87
CA THR A 87 -3.46 7.98 -0.66
C THR A 87 -4.66 7.08 -0.90
N ASP A 88 -4.64 6.29 -1.98
CA ASP A 88 -5.69 5.33 -2.29
C ASP A 88 -5.86 4.28 -1.18
N LEU A 89 -4.76 3.74 -0.65
CA LEU A 89 -4.81 2.81 0.49
C LEU A 89 -5.33 3.49 1.77
N SER A 90 -5.07 4.78 1.96
CA SER A 90 -5.61 5.54 3.10
C SER A 90 -7.14 5.67 3.02
N ILE A 91 -7.69 5.81 1.82
CA ILE A 91 -9.15 5.79 1.58
C ILE A 91 -9.73 4.41 1.92
N LEU A 92 -9.06 3.33 1.50
CA LEU A 92 -9.47 1.96 1.82
C LEU A 92 -9.47 1.69 3.33
N LEU A 93 -8.47 2.18 4.05
CA LEU A 93 -8.44 2.11 5.52
C LEU A 93 -9.64 2.82 6.15
N THR A 94 -10.03 3.97 5.60
CA THR A 94 -11.22 4.71 6.06
C THR A 94 -12.50 3.91 5.82
N LEU A 95 -12.66 3.30 4.64
CA LEU A 95 -13.79 2.43 4.33
C LEU A 95 -13.84 1.21 5.25
N TYR A 96 -12.70 0.59 5.52
CA TYR A 96 -12.59 -0.52 6.46
C TYR A 96 -13.02 -0.12 7.88
N ASN A 97 -12.51 0.99 8.40
CA ASN A 97 -12.89 1.48 9.73
C ASN A 97 -14.39 1.77 9.83
N ASN A 98 -15.00 2.28 8.75
CA ASN A 98 -16.45 2.46 8.69
C ASN A 98 -17.20 1.13 8.73
N ILE A 99 -16.75 0.10 7.99
CA ILE A 99 -17.33 -1.25 8.05
C ILE A 99 -17.26 -1.81 9.47
N VAL A 100 -16.10 -1.71 10.13
CA VAL A 100 -15.89 -2.20 11.50
C VAL A 100 -16.82 -1.48 12.47
N LYS A 101 -16.96 -0.16 12.34
CA LYS A 101 -17.85 0.65 13.18
C LYS A 101 -19.31 0.21 13.02
N GLU A 102 -19.81 0.08 11.80
CA GLU A 102 -21.19 -0.38 11.57
C GLU A 102 -21.41 -1.79 12.11
N TRP A 103 -20.42 -2.68 11.93
CA TRP A 103 -20.52 -4.06 12.43
C TRP A 103 -20.48 -4.14 13.96
N SER A 104 -19.70 -3.29 14.63
CA SER A 104 -19.62 -3.27 16.10
C SER A 104 -20.98 -2.98 16.76
N VAL A 105 -21.82 -2.16 16.12
CA VAL A 105 -23.18 -1.87 16.61
C VAL A 105 -24.05 -3.13 16.58
N VAL A 106 -23.96 -3.91 15.49
CA VAL A 106 -24.69 -5.18 15.35
C VAL A 106 -24.19 -6.21 16.35
N VAL A 107 -22.87 -6.33 16.53
CA VAL A 107 -22.27 -7.25 17.50
C VAL A 107 -22.71 -6.90 18.92
N GLN A 108 -22.65 -5.63 19.31
CA GLN A 108 -23.07 -5.18 20.64
C GLN A 108 -24.56 -5.45 20.90
N ALA A 109 -25.43 -5.21 19.91
CA ALA A 109 -26.85 -5.51 20.03
C ALA A 109 -27.11 -7.02 20.21
N ARG A 110 -26.39 -7.87 19.48
CA ARG A 110 -26.45 -9.33 19.63
C ARG A 110 -25.94 -9.81 20.98
N GLU A 111 -24.86 -9.23 21.49
CA GLU A 111 -24.36 -9.55 22.84
C GLU A 111 -25.39 -9.19 23.92
N ASN A 112 -26.08 -8.06 23.77
CA ASN A 112 -27.15 -7.67 24.70
C ASN A 112 -28.33 -8.65 24.63
N ALA A 113 -28.77 -9.04 23.43
CA ALA A 113 -29.82 -10.04 23.26
C ALA A 113 -29.42 -11.40 23.89
N GLN A 114 -28.17 -11.83 23.72
CA GLN A 114 -27.66 -13.05 24.34
C GLN A 114 -27.63 -12.96 25.88
N LYS A 115 -27.25 -11.80 26.44
CA LYS A 115 -27.28 -11.57 27.90
C LYS A 115 -28.71 -11.62 28.44
N SER A 116 -29.66 -11.01 27.74
CA SER A 116 -31.08 -11.02 28.11
C SER A 116 -31.68 -12.43 28.04
N LYS A 117 -31.33 -13.22 27.02
CA LYS A 117 -31.68 -14.64 26.93
C LYS A 117 -31.12 -15.46 28.10
N ALA A 118 -29.83 -15.32 28.39
CA ALA A 118 -29.20 -16.02 29.51
C ALA A 118 -29.81 -15.62 30.87
N ASN A 119 -30.27 -14.37 31.02
CA ASN A 119 -30.98 -13.92 32.22
C ASN A 119 -32.37 -14.56 32.34
N LEU A 120 -33.12 -14.65 31.25
CA LEU A 120 -34.40 -15.34 31.21
C LEU A 120 -34.25 -16.82 31.59
N GLU A 121 -33.29 -17.53 30.98
CA GLU A 121 -33.01 -18.95 31.29
C GLU A 121 -32.67 -19.15 32.79
N LYS A 122 -31.91 -18.24 33.39
CA LYS A 122 -31.60 -18.28 34.84
C LYS A 122 -32.85 -18.12 35.71
N LEU A 123 -33.76 -17.22 35.35
CA LEU A 123 -35.01 -17.01 36.07
C LEU A 123 -35.96 -18.20 35.92
N GLU A 124 -36.00 -18.83 34.74
CA GLU A 124 -36.78 -20.05 34.50
C GLU A 124 -36.28 -21.21 35.36
N MET A 125 -34.97 -21.47 35.38
CA MET A 125 -34.38 -22.48 36.27
C MET A 125 -34.64 -22.18 37.75
N SER A 126 -34.67 -20.91 38.16
CA SER A 126 -34.94 -20.52 39.55
C SER A 126 -36.40 -20.76 39.94
N LEU A 127 -37.33 -20.52 39.03
CA LEU A 127 -38.76 -20.83 39.21
C LEU A 127 -39.02 -22.34 39.29
N GLU A 128 -38.36 -23.13 38.45
CA GLU A 128 -38.47 -24.60 38.47
C GLU A 128 -37.96 -25.20 39.79
N ARG A 129 -36.95 -24.59 40.41
CA ARG A 129 -36.38 -25.02 41.69
C ARG A 129 -37.19 -24.58 42.90
N SER A 130 -38.14 -23.65 42.75
CA SER A 130 -38.93 -23.14 43.87
C SER A 130 -39.99 -24.14 44.31
N GLN A 131 -39.93 -24.57 45.58
CA GLN A 131 -40.82 -25.59 46.13
C GLN A 131 -42.19 -25.04 46.57
N ASN A 132 -42.28 -23.76 46.94
CA ASN A 132 -43.51 -23.13 47.42
C ASN A 132 -44.01 -22.08 46.42
N LYS A 133 -45.01 -22.46 45.61
CA LYS A 133 -45.60 -21.61 44.55
C LYS A 133 -46.46 -20.45 45.08
N GLU A 134 -46.76 -20.44 46.37
CA GLU A 134 -47.56 -19.36 46.98
C GLU A 134 -46.70 -18.33 47.72
N SER A 135 -45.38 -18.55 47.81
CA SER A 135 -44.50 -17.65 48.54
C SER A 135 -44.39 -16.27 47.86
N PRO A 136 -44.21 -15.18 48.64
CA PRO A 136 -43.93 -13.86 48.08
C PRO A 136 -42.69 -13.84 47.17
N GLU A 137 -41.70 -14.69 47.45
CA GLU A 137 -40.48 -14.84 46.66
C GLU A 137 -40.76 -15.48 45.29
N TYR A 138 -41.65 -16.48 45.23
CA TYR A 138 -42.08 -17.09 43.98
C TYR A 138 -42.83 -16.09 43.09
N LYS A 139 -43.74 -15.30 43.67
CA LYS A 139 -44.44 -14.22 42.96
C LYS A 139 -43.47 -13.17 42.39
N LYS A 140 -42.46 -12.77 43.19
CA LYS A 140 -41.40 -11.85 42.73
C LYS A 140 -40.58 -12.43 41.58
N LEU A 141 -40.27 -13.72 41.60
CA LEU A 141 -39.57 -14.39 40.49
C LEU A 141 -40.41 -14.45 39.22
N LEU A 142 -41.73 -14.60 39.34
CA LEU A 142 -42.68 -14.52 38.23
C LEU A 142 -42.67 -13.14 37.58
N ASP A 143 -42.79 -12.07 38.38
CA ASP A 143 -42.75 -10.70 37.88
C ASP A 143 -41.40 -10.38 37.18
N LEU A 144 -40.29 -10.86 37.75
CA LEU A 144 -38.97 -10.72 37.16
C LEU A 144 -38.82 -11.51 35.86
N LYS A 145 -39.39 -12.72 35.78
CA LYS A 145 -39.40 -13.52 34.54
C LYS A 145 -40.19 -12.81 33.45
N ASP A 146 -41.37 -12.27 33.75
CA ASP A 146 -42.19 -11.58 32.76
C ASP A 146 -41.52 -10.32 32.24
N ALA A 147 -40.84 -9.56 33.13
CA ALA A 147 -40.01 -8.44 32.74
C ALA A 147 -38.82 -8.87 31.86
N ALA A 148 -38.10 -9.94 32.24
CA ALA A 148 -36.97 -10.48 31.49
C ALA A 148 -37.37 -11.01 30.11
N LYS A 149 -38.56 -11.63 29.99
CA LYS A 149 -39.10 -12.11 28.71
C LYS A 149 -39.37 -10.95 27.76
N LYS A 150 -39.99 -9.87 28.24
CA LYS A 150 -40.21 -8.65 27.43
C LYS A 150 -38.89 -8.01 27.02
N GLN A 151 -37.91 -7.97 27.93
CA GLN A 151 -36.59 -7.41 27.64
C GLN A 151 -35.84 -8.23 26.59
N GLU A 152 -35.85 -9.56 26.70
CA GLU A 152 -35.25 -10.47 25.71
C GLU A 152 -35.88 -10.29 24.33
N GLU A 153 -37.21 -10.23 24.25
CA GLU A 153 -37.91 -10.02 22.99
C GLU A 153 -37.57 -8.66 22.36
N ASN A 154 -37.48 -7.60 23.18
CA ASN A 154 -37.10 -6.27 22.72
C ASN A 154 -35.64 -6.23 22.22
N ASP A 155 -34.71 -6.80 22.96
CA ASP A 155 -33.29 -6.84 22.58
C ASP A 155 -33.06 -7.69 21.34
N TYR A 156 -33.77 -8.82 21.20
CA TYR A 156 -33.73 -9.65 20.01
C TYR A 156 -34.27 -8.90 18.78
N LYS A 157 -35.44 -8.27 18.89
CA LYS A 157 -36.02 -7.47 17.81
C LYS A 157 -35.12 -6.31 17.42
N LEU A 158 -34.49 -5.64 18.39
CA LEU A 158 -33.53 -4.57 18.13
C LEU A 158 -32.29 -5.10 17.39
N ALA A 159 -31.74 -6.25 17.81
CA ALA A 159 -30.58 -6.87 17.17
C ALA A 159 -30.87 -7.26 15.71
N GLU A 160 -32.03 -7.85 15.43
CA GLU A 160 -32.45 -8.19 14.07
C GLU A 160 -32.68 -6.94 13.21
N LYS A 161 -33.37 -5.93 13.75
CA LYS A 161 -33.56 -4.65 13.07
C LYS A 161 -32.23 -3.99 12.71
N LEU A 162 -31.32 -3.88 13.67
CA LEU A 162 -29.99 -3.31 13.43
C LEU A 162 -29.17 -4.16 12.46
N ARG A 163 -29.28 -5.48 12.52
CA ARG A 163 -28.64 -6.35 11.53
C ARG A 163 -29.10 -5.99 10.12
N ASP A 164 -30.41 -5.91 9.89
CA ASP A 164 -30.95 -5.69 8.55
C ASP A 164 -30.66 -4.27 8.05
N GLU A 165 -30.82 -3.26 8.91
CA GLU A 165 -30.49 -1.85 8.60
C GLU A 165 -29.01 -1.67 8.27
N LYS A 166 -28.12 -2.27 9.06
CA LYS A 166 -26.67 -2.13 8.87
C LYS A 166 -26.13 -3.04 7.78
N PHE A 167 -26.79 -4.16 7.47
CA PHE A 167 -26.33 -5.11 6.45
C PHE A 167 -26.24 -4.46 5.07
N VAL A 168 -27.25 -3.69 4.68
CA VAL A 168 -27.25 -2.96 3.40
C VAL A 168 -26.06 -2.01 3.34
N ARG A 169 -25.89 -1.18 4.39
CA ARG A 169 -24.80 -0.21 4.47
C ARG A 169 -23.41 -0.85 4.45
N VAL A 170 -23.24 -1.94 5.19
CA VAL A 170 -21.97 -2.69 5.24
C VAL A 170 -21.65 -3.28 3.86
N ASN A 171 -22.64 -3.81 3.15
CA ASN A 171 -22.42 -4.36 1.81
C ASN A 171 -22.06 -3.27 0.79
N GLU A 172 -22.70 -2.09 0.86
CA GLU A 172 -22.29 -0.93 0.05
C GLU A 172 -20.84 -0.55 0.30
N LEU A 173 -20.44 -0.42 1.57
CA LEU A 173 -19.06 -0.07 1.94
C LEU A 173 -18.06 -1.14 1.49
N LYS A 174 -18.41 -2.42 1.60
CA LYS A 174 -17.59 -3.54 1.09
C LYS A 174 -17.42 -3.46 -0.43
N LYS A 175 -18.50 -3.17 -1.15
CA LYS A 175 -18.44 -3.01 -2.61
C LYS A 175 -17.53 -1.84 -2.98
N MET A 176 -17.72 -0.67 -2.37
CA MET A 176 -16.86 0.48 -2.58
C MET A 176 -15.39 0.17 -2.27
N PHE A 177 -15.13 -0.56 -1.19
CA PHE A 177 -13.78 -0.99 -0.82
C PHE A 177 -13.16 -1.88 -1.92
N MET A 178 -13.88 -2.89 -2.40
CA MET A 178 -13.38 -3.79 -3.44
C MET A 178 -13.16 -3.07 -4.76
N ASP A 179 -14.08 -2.20 -5.16
CA ASP A 179 -13.99 -1.41 -6.40
C ASP A 179 -12.79 -0.46 -6.35
N SER A 180 -12.59 0.25 -5.23
CA SER A 180 -11.43 1.11 -5.02
C SER A 180 -10.12 0.32 -5.02
N LEU A 181 -10.06 -0.81 -4.32
CA LEU A 181 -8.86 -1.65 -4.28
C LEU A 181 -8.49 -2.18 -5.67
N ALA A 182 -9.48 -2.70 -6.40
CA ALA A 182 -9.27 -3.21 -7.75
C ALA A 182 -8.77 -2.10 -8.69
N LYS A 183 -9.38 -0.91 -8.62
CA LYS A 183 -8.98 0.24 -9.43
C LYS A 183 -7.54 0.67 -9.16
N SER A 184 -7.16 0.81 -7.90
CA SER A 184 -5.81 1.26 -7.52
C SER A 184 -4.74 0.23 -7.88
N LEU A 185 -4.99 -1.06 -7.65
CA LEU A 185 -4.06 -2.12 -8.03
C LEU A 185 -3.93 -2.25 -9.55
N LYS A 186 -5.04 -2.14 -10.29
CA LYS A 186 -5.04 -2.17 -11.75
C LYS A 186 -4.24 -1.00 -12.33
N ALA A 187 -4.50 0.22 -11.87
CA ALA A 187 -3.77 1.40 -12.34
C ALA A 187 -2.26 1.29 -12.07
N ALA A 188 -1.87 0.79 -10.89
CA ALA A 188 -0.47 0.57 -10.56
C ALA A 188 0.19 -0.52 -11.44
N ALA A 189 -0.55 -1.59 -11.76
CA ALA A 189 -0.07 -2.64 -12.64
C ALA A 189 0.10 -2.16 -14.09
N GLU A 190 -0.90 -1.44 -14.63
CA GLU A 190 -0.86 -0.86 -15.98
C GLU A 190 0.31 0.13 -16.12
N ALA A 191 0.51 1.02 -15.14
CA ALA A 191 1.63 1.96 -15.14
C ALA A 191 3.00 1.26 -15.16
N ARG A 192 3.14 0.16 -14.40
CA ARG A 192 4.38 -0.65 -14.39
C ARG A 192 4.59 -1.39 -15.70
N GLU A 193 3.53 -1.95 -16.29
CA GLU A 193 3.59 -2.65 -17.56
C GLU A 193 4.01 -1.71 -18.70
N GLU A 194 3.38 -0.54 -18.78
CA GLU A 194 3.71 0.50 -19.76
C GLU A 194 5.17 0.94 -19.60
N THR A 195 5.58 1.25 -18.37
CA THR A 195 6.96 1.64 -18.06
C THR A 195 7.97 0.54 -18.46
N ALA A 196 7.67 -0.72 -18.19
CA ALA A 196 8.55 -1.83 -18.55
C ALA A 196 8.74 -1.94 -20.07
N LYS A 197 7.67 -1.73 -20.86
CA LYS A 197 7.75 -1.70 -22.33
C LYS A 197 8.61 -0.53 -22.82
N GLU A 198 8.41 0.66 -22.27
CA GLU A 198 9.19 1.85 -22.62
C GLU A 198 10.67 1.69 -22.25
N LEU A 199 10.97 1.15 -21.06
CA LEU A 199 12.34 0.89 -20.62
C LEU A 199 13.04 -0.16 -21.49
N ASN A 200 12.33 -1.18 -21.95
CA ASN A 200 12.89 -2.17 -22.88
C ASN A 200 13.28 -1.53 -24.23
N HIS A 201 12.46 -0.58 -24.70
CA HIS A 201 12.80 0.19 -25.90
C HIS A 201 14.05 1.05 -25.68
N VAL A 202 14.14 1.76 -24.55
CA VAL A 202 15.33 2.55 -24.19
C VAL A 202 16.58 1.68 -24.03
N ALA A 203 16.46 0.49 -23.44
CA ALA A 203 17.56 -0.47 -23.35
C ALA A 203 18.08 -0.89 -24.73
N SER A 204 17.16 -1.07 -25.70
CA SER A 204 17.52 -1.37 -27.09
C SER A 204 18.23 -0.19 -27.75
N GLU A 205 17.75 1.04 -27.55
CA GLU A 205 18.42 2.25 -28.04
C GLU A 205 19.83 2.39 -27.47
N MET A 206 19.99 2.17 -26.17
CA MET A 206 21.28 2.26 -25.50
C MET A 206 22.23 1.14 -25.96
N SER A 207 21.73 -0.08 -26.13
CA SER A 207 22.52 -1.19 -26.68
C SER A 207 22.99 -0.89 -28.11
N ASN A 208 22.13 -0.33 -28.96
CA ASN A 208 22.50 0.05 -30.33
C ASN A 208 23.57 1.15 -30.33
N ALA A 209 23.44 2.16 -29.47
CA ALA A 209 24.44 3.21 -29.32
C ALA A 209 25.80 2.65 -28.88
N VAL A 210 25.82 1.62 -28.02
CA VAL A 210 27.06 0.94 -27.63
C VAL A 210 27.67 0.12 -28.77
N LEU A 211 26.86 -0.54 -29.60
CA LEU A 211 27.34 -1.30 -30.76
C LEU A 211 27.97 -0.40 -31.84
N GLU A 212 27.65 0.90 -31.85
CA GLU A 212 28.30 1.87 -32.73
C GLU A 212 29.74 2.23 -32.31
N PHE A 213 30.19 1.85 -31.11
CA PHE A 213 31.61 1.94 -30.78
C PHE A 213 32.39 1.00 -31.69
N GLN A 214 33.01 1.57 -32.72
CA GLN A 214 33.92 0.82 -33.57
C GLN A 214 35.20 0.48 -32.82
N ASP A 215 35.77 -0.70 -33.09
CA ASP A 215 37.13 -1.02 -32.67
C ASP A 215 38.08 0.05 -33.20
N TYR A 216 38.83 0.65 -32.30
CA TYR A 216 39.70 1.79 -32.59
C TYR A 216 40.93 1.34 -33.39
N ASN A 217 40.77 1.09 -34.69
CA ASN A 217 41.86 0.83 -35.64
C ASN A 217 42.47 2.15 -36.14
N SER A 218 42.89 3.00 -35.21
CA SER A 218 43.58 4.24 -35.54
C SER A 218 45.07 3.99 -35.77
N SER A 219 45.59 4.44 -36.91
CA SER A 219 47.04 4.47 -37.18
C SER A 219 47.82 5.29 -36.14
N ASP A 220 47.14 6.18 -35.40
CA ASP A 220 47.77 6.97 -34.35
C ASP A 220 48.03 6.15 -33.09
N LEU A 221 47.32 5.03 -32.91
CA LEU A 221 47.54 4.09 -31.82
C LEU A 221 48.86 3.33 -32.04
N ASP A 222 49.17 3.00 -33.29
CA ASP A 222 50.47 2.44 -33.66
C ASP A 222 51.59 3.49 -33.53
N LYS A 223 51.36 4.74 -33.95
CA LYS A 223 52.31 5.84 -33.70
C LYS A 223 52.56 6.11 -32.22
N LEU A 224 51.52 6.01 -31.38
CA LEU A 224 51.64 6.18 -29.92
C LEU A 224 52.39 5.02 -29.27
N LYS A 225 52.17 3.78 -29.72
CA LYS A 225 52.97 2.61 -29.31
C LYS A 225 54.44 2.79 -29.71
N GLU A 226 54.69 3.25 -30.93
CA GLU A 226 56.03 3.49 -31.44
C GLU A 226 56.72 4.64 -30.70
N ARG A 227 55.99 5.72 -30.36
CA ARG A 227 56.53 6.80 -29.52
C ARG A 227 56.77 6.36 -28.08
N MET A 228 55.91 5.52 -27.50
CA MET A 228 56.17 4.93 -26.18
C MET A 228 57.45 4.11 -26.19
N LYS A 229 57.65 3.30 -27.22
CA LYS A 229 58.87 2.50 -27.38
C LYS A 229 60.12 3.38 -27.51
N GLN A 230 60.04 4.48 -28.25
CA GLN A 230 61.13 5.47 -28.33
C GLN A 230 61.43 6.13 -26.97
N LEU A 231 60.39 6.44 -26.18
CA LEU A 231 60.57 7.01 -24.83
C LEU A 231 61.16 6.02 -23.83
N GLU A 232 60.93 4.72 -24.01
CA GLU A 232 61.56 3.65 -23.22
C GLU A 232 63.04 3.42 -23.61
N GLU A 233 63.42 3.78 -24.84
CA GLU A 233 64.78 3.66 -25.38
C GLU A 233 65.60 4.97 -25.24
N GLU A 234 64.96 6.10 -24.92
CA GLU A 234 65.62 7.36 -24.58
C GLU A 234 66.16 7.28 -23.14
N ASP A 235 67.47 7.06 -22.98
CA ASP A 235 68.16 7.20 -21.69
C ASP A 235 68.03 8.66 -21.21
N PHE A 236 67.47 8.84 -20.00
CA PHE A 236 67.41 10.14 -19.35
C PHE A 236 68.77 10.48 -18.74
N ASP A 237 69.52 11.37 -19.39
CA ASP A 237 70.72 12.04 -18.83
C ASP A 237 70.39 12.90 -17.59
#